data_AF-A0A950K735-F1
#
_entry.id   AF-A0A950K735-F1
#
_cell.length_a   1.000
_cell.length_b   1.000
_cell.length_c   1.000
_cell.angle_alpha   90.00
_cell.angle_beta   90.00
_cell.angle_gamma   90.00
#
_symmetry.space_group_name_H-M   'P 1'
#
loop_
_entity.id
_entity.type
_entity.pdbx_description
1 polymer ?
#
loop_
_entity_poly.entity_id
_entity_poly.type
_entity_poly.pdbx_seq_one_letter_code
_entity_poly.pdbx_strand_id
1 'polypeptide(L)'
;MLTFWKEMTPPDVTSLLTQLRERMHAIGDEELKRTLGKLNGLSEPQRQEVQELTRRIVNKVLHPPSEMLRSAGIDTNSRSLSELVRKLFGLNR
;
A
#
# COMPACT_ATOMS: atom_id res chain seq x y z
N MET A 1 13.13 -16.03 -0.74
CA MET A 1 13.26 -15.02 0.34
C MET A 1 11.90 -14.49 0.84
N LEU A 2 10.85 -14.37 0.00
CA LEU A 2 9.54 -13.83 0.42
C LEU A 2 8.69 -14.74 1.34
N THR A 3 8.96 -16.04 1.38
CA THR A 3 8.14 -17.02 2.12
C THR A 3 8.47 -17.12 3.61
N PHE A 4 9.69 -16.76 4.02
CA PHE A 4 10.16 -16.96 5.41
C PHE A 4 9.54 -15.96 6.41
N TRP A 5 9.33 -14.70 6.00
CA TRP A 5 8.81 -13.66 6.90
C TRP A 5 7.30 -13.74 7.14
N LYS A 6 6.57 -14.46 6.27
CA LYS A 6 5.12 -14.62 6.39
C LYS A 6 4.74 -15.40 7.66
N GLU A 7 5.60 -16.30 8.12
CA GLU A 7 5.34 -17.12 9.33
C GLU A 7 5.74 -16.44 10.65
N MET A 8 6.57 -15.38 10.61
CA MET A 8 7.04 -14.67 11.82
C MET A 8 6.34 -13.32 12.06
N THR A 9 5.40 -12.91 11.20
CA THR A 9 4.71 -11.62 11.36
C THR A 9 3.44 -11.79 12.21
N PRO A 10 3.22 -11.01 13.28
CA PRO A 10 1.99 -11.08 14.08
C PRO A 10 0.73 -10.84 13.22
N PRO A 11 -0.40 -11.50 13.55
CA PRO A 11 -1.67 -11.33 12.83
C PRO A 11 -2.13 -9.87 12.72
N ASP A 12 -1.94 -9.07 13.79
CA ASP A 12 -2.33 -7.65 13.82
C ASP A 12 -1.56 -6.81 12.78
N VAL A 13 -0.26 -7.08 12.64
CA VAL A 13 0.61 -6.40 11.67
C VAL A 13 0.23 -6.80 10.24
N THR A 14 -0.11 -8.07 10.03
CA THR A 14 -0.58 -8.56 8.73
C THR A 14 -1.89 -7.91 8.32
N SER A 15 -2.86 -7.80 9.24
CA SER A 15 -4.12 -7.09 9.00
C SER A 15 -3.88 -5.62 8.64
N LEU A 16 -3.01 -4.93 9.41
CA LEU A 16 -2.67 -3.53 9.17
C LEU A 16 -2.00 -3.31 7.80
N LEU A 17 -1.11 -4.20 7.41
CA LEU A 17 -0.48 -4.19 6.08
C LEU A 17 -1.51 -4.35 4.96
N THR A 18 -2.50 -5.23 5.14
CA THR A 18 -3.59 -5.41 4.18
C THR A 18 -4.42 -4.14 4.06
N GLN A 19 -4.87 -3.57 5.18
CA GLN A 19 -5.65 -2.33 5.18
C GLN A 19 -4.90 -1.17 4.51
N LEU A 20 -3.58 -1.04 4.76
CA LEU A 20 -2.75 -0.04 4.13
C LEU A 20 -2.67 -0.23 2.61
N ARG A 21 -2.47 -1.47 2.14
CA ARG A 21 -2.42 -1.78 0.71
C ARG A 21 -3.74 -1.45 0.03
N GLU A 22 -4.85 -1.92 0.59
CA GLU A 22 -6.18 -1.67 0.06
C GLU A 22 -6.47 -0.17 -0.07
N ARG A 23 -6.16 0.60 0.97
CA ARG A 23 -6.35 2.05 0.95
C ARG A 23 -5.52 2.74 -0.14
N MET A 24 -4.24 2.40 -0.28
CA MET A 24 -3.37 3.03 -1.28
C MET A 24 -3.75 2.66 -2.71
N HIS A 25 -4.16 1.41 -2.94
CA HIS A 25 -4.68 0.99 -4.25
C HIS A 25 -5.99 1.71 -4.57
N ALA A 26 -6.92 1.83 -3.61
CA ALA A 26 -8.17 2.55 -3.82
C ALA A 26 -7.95 4.02 -4.23
N ILE A 27 -7.01 4.73 -3.57
CA ILE A 27 -6.63 6.10 -3.93
C ILE A 27 -6.04 6.13 -5.35
N GLY A 28 -5.13 5.21 -5.66
CA GLY A 28 -4.52 5.12 -6.99
C GLY A 28 -5.56 4.91 -8.10
N ASP A 29 -6.52 4.01 -7.88
CA ASP A 29 -7.58 3.70 -8.84
C ASP A 29 -8.54 4.87 -9.04
N GLU A 30 -8.89 5.59 -7.96
CA GLU A 30 -9.73 6.80 -8.03
C GLU A 30 -9.07 7.88 -8.89
N GLU A 31 -7.79 8.18 -8.61
CA GLU A 31 -7.06 9.23 -9.34
C GLU A 31 -6.74 8.83 -10.78
N LEU A 32 -6.46 7.55 -11.02
CA LEU A 32 -6.31 7.00 -12.37
C LEU A 32 -7.59 7.17 -13.18
N LYS A 33 -8.74 6.77 -12.62
CA LYS A 33 -10.05 6.92 -13.27
C LYS A 33 -10.34 8.38 -13.57
N ARG A 34 -10.09 9.28 -12.61
CA ARG A 34 -10.29 10.73 -12.76
C ARG A 34 -9.41 11.30 -13.87
N THR A 35 -8.16 10.87 -13.95
CA THR A 35 -7.18 11.33 -14.93
C THR A 35 -7.52 10.83 -16.34
N LEU A 36 -7.80 9.53 -16.49
CA LEU A 36 -8.16 8.94 -17.78
C LEU A 36 -9.48 9.50 -18.33
N GLY A 37 -10.43 9.88 -17.46
CA GLY A 37 -11.67 10.57 -17.87
C GLY A 37 -11.45 11.99 -18.40
N LYS A 38 -10.32 12.64 -18.07
CA LYS A 38 -9.93 13.95 -18.61
C LYS A 38 -9.07 13.81 -19.88
N LEU A 39 -8.31 12.73 -20.01
CA LEU A 39 -7.40 12.47 -21.12
C LEU A 39 -8.05 11.63 -22.23
N ASN A 40 -9.13 12.14 -22.83
CA ASN A 40 -9.96 11.39 -23.78
C ASN A 40 -9.26 11.04 -25.12
N GLY A 41 -8.12 11.66 -25.44
CA GLY A 41 -7.38 11.42 -26.69
C GLY A 41 -6.25 10.39 -26.61
N LEU A 42 -6.05 9.73 -25.47
CA LEU A 42 -4.97 8.74 -25.35
C LEU A 42 -5.28 7.46 -26.13
N SER A 43 -4.28 6.98 -26.87
CA SER A 43 -4.28 5.64 -27.45
C SER A 43 -4.23 4.58 -26.35
N GLU A 44 -4.60 3.33 -26.67
CA GLU A 44 -4.60 2.24 -25.70
C GLU A 44 -3.21 2.01 -25.06
N PRO A 45 -2.09 2.01 -25.80
CA PRO A 45 -0.76 1.91 -25.19
C PRO A 45 -0.45 3.07 -24.22
N GLN A 46 -0.90 4.29 -24.54
CA GLN A 46 -0.69 5.43 -23.66
C GLN A 46 -1.54 5.33 -22.38
N ARG A 47 -2.78 4.82 -22.48
CA ARG A 47 -3.62 4.54 -21.31
C ARG A 47 -2.96 3.51 -20.40
N GLN A 48 -2.41 2.44 -20.96
CA GLN A 48 -1.67 1.43 -20.20
C GLN A 48 -0.43 2.01 -19.51
N GLU A 49 0.32 2.89 -20.17
CA GLU A 49 1.49 3.52 -19.53
C GLU A 49 1.08 4.39 -18.33
N VAL A 50 -0.06 5.10 -18.41
CA VAL A 50 -0.60 5.86 -17.26
C VAL A 50 -1.04 4.92 -16.13
N GLN A 51 -1.67 3.80 -16.45
CA GLN A 51 -2.03 2.78 -15.44
C GLN A 51 -0.80 2.21 -14.74
N GLU A 52 0.23 1.83 -15.50
CA GLU A 52 1.48 1.31 -14.95
C GLU A 52 2.25 2.39 -14.17
N LEU A 53 2.22 3.64 -14.60
CA LEU A 53 2.78 4.75 -13.84
C LEU A 53 2.14 4.86 -12.45
N THR A 54 0.81 4.89 -12.38
CA THR A 54 0.08 4.91 -11.10
C THR A 54 0.44 3.72 -10.24
N ARG A 55 0.46 2.51 -10.82
CA ARG A 55 0.83 1.29 -10.10
C ARG A 55 2.25 1.35 -9.54
N ARG A 56 3.22 1.85 -10.33
CA ARG A 56 4.61 2.05 -9.89
C ARG A 56 4.70 3.04 -8.74
N ILE A 57 3.93 4.13 -8.76
CA ILE A 57 3.89 5.12 -7.67
C ILE A 57 3.34 4.47 -6.39
N VAL A 58 2.17 3.82 -6.48
CA VAL A 58 1.55 3.14 -5.32
C VAL A 58 2.50 2.12 -4.72
N ASN A 59 3.13 1.28 -5.55
CA ASN A 59 4.09 0.29 -5.08
C ASN A 59 5.31 0.91 -4.39
N LYS A 60 5.86 2.01 -4.94
CA LYS A 60 6.99 2.74 -4.33
C LYS A 60 6.61 3.33 -2.97
N VAL A 61 5.41 3.88 -2.83
CA VAL A 61 4.90 4.41 -1.56
C VAL A 61 4.66 3.29 -0.54
N LEU A 62 4.13 2.15 -0.98
CA LEU A 62 3.84 1.01 -0.10
C LEU A 62 5.08 0.26 0.38
N HIS A 63 6.20 0.32 -0.35
CA HIS A 63 7.38 -0.49 -0.05
C HIS A 63 8.01 -0.14 1.31
N PRO A 64 8.44 1.11 1.60
CA PRO A 64 9.01 1.47 2.90
C PRO A 64 8.11 1.15 4.13
N PRO A 65 6.82 1.55 4.16
CA PRO A 65 5.97 1.25 5.32
C PRO A 65 5.69 -0.24 5.44
N SER A 66 5.64 -0.99 4.33
CA SER A 66 5.49 -2.45 4.38
C SER A 66 6.70 -3.14 5.02
N GLU A 67 7.91 -2.66 4.73
CA GLU A 67 9.13 -3.18 5.34
C GLU A 67 9.21 -2.83 6.83
N MET A 68 8.94 -1.58 7.19
CA MET A 68 8.96 -1.12 8.58
C MET A 68 7.98 -1.91 9.47
N LEU A 69 6.75 -2.13 8.98
CA LEU A 69 5.73 -2.89 9.72
C LEU A 69 6.13 -4.36 9.92
N ARG A 70 6.69 -5.01 8.89
CA ARG A 70 7.20 -6.39 9.02
C ARG A 70 8.32 -6.49 10.04
N SER A 71 9.27 -5.55 10.02
CA SER A 71 10.38 -5.52 10.97
C SER A 71 9.90 -5.28 12.41
N ALA A 72 8.90 -4.42 12.60
CA ALA A 72 8.36 -4.14 13.93
C ALA A 72 7.53 -5.26 14.52
N GLY A 73 6.91 -6.11 13.69
CA GLY A 73 6.23 -7.32 14.16
C GLY A 73 7.16 -8.31 14.87
N ILE A 74 8.47 -8.18 14.66
CA ILE A 74 9.50 -9.03 15.25
C ILE A 74 10.04 -8.45 16.56
N ASP A 75 9.76 -7.18 16.85
CA ASP A 75 10.23 -6.47 18.05
C ASP A 75 9.11 -6.36 19.11
N THR A 76 9.46 -6.42 20.39
CA THR A 76 8.52 -6.42 21.53
C THR A 76 7.81 -5.08 21.73
N ASN A 77 8.24 -4.01 21.05
CA ASN A 77 7.62 -2.68 21.08
C ASN A 77 6.55 -2.45 19.98
N SER A 78 6.15 -3.53 19.30
CA SER A 78 5.22 -3.58 18.15
C SER A 78 3.88 -2.85 18.33
N ARG A 79 3.38 -2.74 19.57
CA ARG A 79 2.07 -2.14 19.87
C ARG A 79 2.01 -0.61 19.66
N SER A 80 3.13 0.09 19.84
CA SER A 80 3.19 1.55 19.66
C SER A 80 3.25 1.93 18.17
N LEU A 81 3.96 1.14 17.36
CA LEU A 81 4.07 1.39 15.93
C LEU A 81 2.78 1.08 15.17
N SER A 82 2.05 0.02 15.54
CA SER A 82 0.77 -0.30 14.91
C SER A 82 -0.25 0.83 15.09
N GLU A 83 -0.35 1.39 16.30
CA GLU A 83 -1.18 2.55 16.61
C GLU A 83 -0.79 3.80 15.79
N LEU A 84 0.52 4.06 15.66
CA LEU A 84 1.01 5.20 14.88
C LEU A 84 0.71 5.05 13.38
N VAL A 85 0.87 3.85 12.82
CA VAL A 85 0.51 3.56 11.42
C VAL A 85 -1.00 3.66 11.20
N ARG A 86 -1.82 3.15 12.13
CA ARG A 86 -3.28 3.34 12.07
C ARG A 86 -3.66 4.81 12.00
N LYS A 87 -3.03 5.66 12.82
CA LYS A 87 -3.24 7.12 12.81
C LYS A 87 -2.74 7.80 11.53
N LEU A 88 -1.51 7.50 11.09
CA LEU A 88 -0.91 8.11 9.91
C LEU A 88 -1.72 7.85 8.63
N PHE A 89 -2.35 6.67 8.54
CA PHE A 89 -3.07 6.26 7.34
C PHE A 89 -4.60 6.21 7.54
N GLY A 90 -5.12 6.62 8.70
CA GLY A 90 -6.55 6.61 9.01
C GLY A 90 -7.19 5.21 8.92
N LEU A 91 -6.47 4.18 9.36
CA LEU A 91 -6.90 2.77 9.28
C LEU A 91 -7.68 2.40 10.56
N ASN A 92 -8.98 2.69 10.56
CA ASN A 92 -9.90 2.38 11.66
C ASN A 92 -10.60 1.05 11.41
N ARG A 93 -10.02 -0.05 11.90
CA ARG A 93 -10.68 -1.30 12.34
C ARG A 93 -9.68 -2.27 12.97
#